data_AF-A0A7V9J555-F1
#
_entry.id   AF-A0A7V9J555-F1
#
_cell.length_a   1.000
_cell.length_b   1.000
_cell.length_c   1.000
_cell.angle_alpha   90.00
_cell.angle_beta   90.00
_cell.angle_gamma   90.00
#
_symmetry.space_group_name_H-M   'P 1'
#
loop_
_entity.id
_entity.type
_entity.pdbx_description
1 polymer ?
#
loop_
_entity_poly.entity_id
_entity_poly.type
_entity_poly.pdbx_seq_one_letter_code
_entity_poly.pdbx_strand_id
1 'polypeptide(L)' 'MIHVEDGGPTCPSKCVLLCRRHHTRLHRKGWSAELRPDAELVIKDPDGRVFTSHPPGSRPRPPPEMFAVA' A
#
# COMPACT_ATOMS: atom_id res chain seq x y z
N MET A 1 -2.05 4.73 -3.98
CA MET A 1 -1.04 5.25 -4.93
C MET A 1 -1.50 4.86 -6.33
N ILE A 2 -1.32 5.70 -7.35
CA ILE A 2 -1.59 5.32 -8.74
C ILE A 2 -0.25 5.32 -9.44
N HIS A 3 0.09 4.22 -10.13
CA HIS A 3 1.33 4.13 -10.87
C HIS A 3 1.32 5.14 -12.02
N VAL A 4 2.51 5.62 -12.41
CA VAL A 4 2.64 6.59 -13.51
C VAL A 4 2.09 6.02 -14.83
N GLU A 5 2.25 4.71 -15.04
CA GLU A 5 1.70 3.99 -16.19
C GLU A 5 0.17 4.04 -16.27
N ASP A 6 -0.50 4.23 -15.13
CA ASP A 6 -1.96 4.37 -15.01
C ASP A 6 -2.40 5.86 -14.91
N GLY A 7 -1.51 6.80 -15.24
CA GLY A 7 -1.79 8.25 -15.19
C GLY A 7 -1.58 8.89 -13.80
N GLY A 8 -0.89 8.22 -12.88
CA GLY A 8 -0.56 8.76 -11.56
C GLY A 8 0.45 9.92 -11.64
N PRO A 9 0.31 10.96 -10.79
CA PRO A 9 1.23 12.09 -10.81
C PRO A 9 2.56 11.74 -10.12
N THR A 10 3.67 12.16 -10.72
CA THR A 10 5.01 12.05 -10.13
C THR A 10 5.21 13.12 -9.07
N CYS A 11 4.87 12.83 -7.81
CA CYS A 11 5.08 13.74 -6.69
C CYS A 11 5.39 12.98 -5.38
N PRO A 12 6.13 13.57 -4.42
CA PRO A 12 6.59 12.87 -3.21
C PRO A 12 5.46 12.25 -2.37
N SER A 13 4.30 12.91 -2.31
CA SER A 13 3.11 12.45 -1.60
C SER A 13 2.45 11.20 -2.22
N LYS A 14 2.90 10.79 -3.42
CA LYS A 14 2.48 9.59 -4.11
C LYS A 14 3.62 8.57 -4.24
N CYS A 15 4.69 8.71 -3.45
CA CYS A 15 5.83 7.80 -3.44
C CYS A 15 6.00 7.14 -2.06
N VAL A 16 6.61 5.96 -2.05
CA VAL A 16 7.05 5.27 -0.82
C VAL A 16 8.47 4.74 -1.02
N LEU A 17 9.30 4.81 0.02
CA LEU A 17 10.67 4.31 -0.03
C LEU A 17 10.67 2.80 0.23
N LEU A 18 11.24 2.05 -0.71
CA LEU A 18 11.36 0.60 -0.65
C LEU A 18 12.79 0.18 -1.02
N CYS A 19 13.26 -0.92 -0.45
CA CYS A 19 14.51 -1.52 -0.90
C CYS A 19 14.38 -1.98 -2.36
N ARG A 20 15.52 -2.08 -3.08
CA ARG A 20 15.55 -2.45 -4.51
C ARG A 20 14.66 -3.65 -4.84
N ARG A 21 14.70 -4.71 -4.03
CA ARG A 21 13.89 -5.92 -4.24
C ARG A 21 12.39 -5.63 -4.23
N HIS A 22 11.91 -4.87 -3.24
CA HIS A 22 10.48 -4.56 -3.12
C HIS A 22 10.06 -3.47 -4.11
N HIS A 23 10.93 -2.50 -4.39
CA HIS A 23 10.72 -1.50 -5.43
C HIS A 23 10.48 -2.16 -6.79
N THR A 24 11.37 -3.07 -7.23
CA THR A 24 11.20 -3.76 -8.52
C THR A 24 9.96 -4.65 -8.57
N ARG A 25 9.54 -5.25 -7.44
CA ARG A 25 8.31 -6.05 -7.40
C ARG A 25 7.07 -5.18 -7.57
N LEU A 26 7.03 -4.03 -6.90
CA LEU A 26 5.85 -3.17 -6.89
C LEU A 26 5.54 -2.53 -8.25
N HIS A 27 6.53 -2.44 -9.15
CA HIS A 27 6.33 -2.00 -10.53
C HIS A 27 5.85 -3.11 -11.48
N ARG A 28 5.64 -4.34 -11.01
CA ARG A 28 5.10 -5.41 -11.85
C ARG A 28 3.57 -5.31 -11.89
N LYS A 29 2.99 -5.67 -13.04
CA LYS A 29 1.54 -5.75 -13.23
C LYS A 29 0.86 -6.56 -12.11
N GLY A 30 -0.29 -6.06 -11.65
CA GLY A 30 -1.11 -6.70 -10.61
C GLY A 30 -0.67 -6.40 -9.17
N TRP A 31 0.47 -5.75 -8.96
CA TRP A 31 0.84 -5.23 -7.65
C TRP A 31 0.22 -3.85 -7.43
N SER A 32 -0.21 -3.57 -6.20
CA SER A 32 -0.66 -2.23 -5.81
C SER A 32 -0.20 -1.88 -4.40
N ALA A 33 -0.08 -0.58 -4.14
CA ALA A 33 0.25 -0.07 -2.81
C ALA A 33 -0.55 1.18 -2.44
N GLU A 34 -0.79 1.31 -1.14
CA GLU A 34 -1.44 2.45 -0.52
C GLU A 34 -0.68 2.78 0.77
N LEU A 35 -0.09 3.98 0.82
CA LEU A 35 0.40 4.55 2.07
C LEU A 35 -0.73 5.40 2.65
N ARG A 36 -1.21 5.04 3.83
CA ARG A 36 -2.31 5.71 4.53
C ARG A 36 -1.81 6.88 5.38
N PRO A 37 -2.72 7.80 5.80
CA PRO A 37 -2.33 8.95 6.63
C PRO A 37 -1.71 8.58 7.99
N ASP A 38 -2.01 7.41 8.53
CA ASP A 38 -1.45 6.85 9.77
C ASP A 38 -0.12 6.13 9.56
N ALA A 39 0.48 6.27 8.36
CA ALA A 39 1.69 5.60 7.92
C ALA A 39 1.59 4.06 7.83
N GLU A 40 0.38 3.49 7.82
CA GLU A 40 0.17 2.12 7.39
C GLU A 40 0.42 1.99 5.88
N LEU A 41 1.35 1.11 5.51
CA LEU A 41 1.57 0.71 4.13
C LEU A 41 0.82 -0.59 3.86
N VAL A 42 -0.16 -0.53 2.95
CA VAL A 42 -0.91 -1.69 2.46
C VAL A 42 -0.41 -2.04 1.06
N ILE A 43 -0.02 -3.30 0.87
CA ILE A 43 0.38 -3.84 -0.44
C ILE A 43 -0.58 -4.98 -0.79
N LYS A 44 -1.04 -5.02 -2.04
CA LYS A 44 -1.75 -6.18 -2.60
C LYS A 44 -0.90 -6.81 -3.69
N ASP A 45 -0.74 -8.13 -3.63
CA ASP A 45 -0.10 -8.90 -4.70
C ASP A 45 -1.11 -9.29 -5.81
N PRO A 46 -0.64 -9.85 -6.94
CA PRO A 46 -1.50 -10.25 -8.04
C PRO A 46 -2.50 -11.36 -7.71
N ASP A 47 -2.25 -12.15 -6.66
CA ASP A 47 -3.16 -13.20 -6.17
C ASP A 47 -4.21 -12.62 -5.21
N GLY A 48 -4.17 -11.31 -4.93
CA GLY A 48 -5.07 -10.62 -4.02
C GLY A 48 -4.67 -10.71 -2.55
N ARG A 49 -3.48 -11.25 -2.22
CA ARG A 49 -2.99 -11.28 -0.84
C ARG A 49 -2.64 -9.89 -0.38
N VAL A 50 -3.02 -9.58 0.86
CA VAL A 50 -2.80 -8.27 1.48
C VAL A 50 -1.68 -8.36 2.49
N PHE A 51 -0.72 -7.45 2.39
CA PHE A 51 0.38 -7.27 3.34
C PHE A 51 0.29 -5.87 3.93
N THR A 52 0.48 -5.77 5.25
CA THR A 52 0.47 -4.50 5.97
C THR A 52 1.78 -4.30 6.72
N SER A 53 2.30 -3.09 6.71
CA SER A 53 3.44 -2.67 7.53
C SER A 53 3.13 -1.34 8.18
N HIS A 54 3.61 -1.13 9.40
CA HIS A 54 3.43 0.11 10.15
C HIS A 54 4.77 0.59 10.75
N PRO A 55 4.87 1.86 11.15
CA PRO A 55 6.05 2.34 11.84
C PRO A 55 6.33 1.57 13.13
N PRO A 56 7.61 1.42 13.54
CA PRO A 56 7.94 0.84 14.84
C PRO A 56 7.21 1.57 15.98
N GLY A 57 6.57 0.82 16.88
CA GLY A 57 5.84 1.36 18.02
C GLY A 57 4.44 1.90 17.73
N SER A 58 3.98 1.91 16.47
CA SER A 58 2.57 2.19 16.17
C SER A 58 1.69 1.05 16.67
N ARG A 59 0.52 1.37 17.23
CA ARG A 59 -0.52 0.35 17.46
C ARG A 59 -1.11 -0.06 16.11
N PRO A 60 -1.27 -1.35 15.83
CA PRO A 60 -2.00 -1.79 14.64
C PRO A 60 -3.37 -1.14 14.61
N ARG A 61 -3.79 -0.68 13.42
CA ARG A 61 -5.17 -0.23 13.24
C ARG A 61 -6.10 -1.41 13.59
N PRO A 62 -7.17 -1.20 14.38
CA PRO A 62 -8.17 -2.24 14.56
C PRO A 62 -8.72 -2.66 13.19
N PRO A 63 -9.07 -3.95 12.99
CA PRO A 63 -9.65 -4.40 11.73
C PRO A 63 -10.84 -3.50 11.39
N PRO A 64 -11.06 -3.17 10.10
CA PRO A 64 -12.23 -2.41 9.73
C PRO A 64 -13.46 -3.14 10.28
N GLU A 65 -14.27 -2.46 11.09
CA GLU A 65 -15.56 -3.01 11.48
C GLU A 65 -16.28 -3.33 10.18
N MET A 66 -16.55 -4.62 9.97
CA MET A 66 -17.50 -5.05 8.96
C MET A 66 -18.82 -4.40 9.38
N PHE A 67 -19.16 -3.27 8.79
CA PHE A 67 -20.52 -2.76 8.88
C PHE A 67 -21.40 -3.87 8.35
N ALA A 68 -22.01 -4.62 9.26
CA ALA A 68 -23.08 -5.53 8.95
C ALA A 68 -24.14 -4.65 8.29
N VAL A 69 -24.28 -4.79 6.98
CA VAL A 69 -25.43 -4.28 6.26
C VAL A 69 -26.61 -5.06 6.82
N ALA A 70 -27.32 -4.44 7.75
CA ALA A 70 -28.64 -4.86 8.19
C ALA A 70 -29.67 -4.49 7.11
#